data_AF-A0A8H6YDU4-F1
#
_entry.id   AF-A0A8H6YDU4-F1
#
_cell.length_a   1.000
_cell.length_b   1.000
_cell.length_c   1.000
_cell.angle_alpha   90.00
_cell.angle_beta   90.00
_cell.angle_gamma   90.00
#
_symmetry.space_group_name_H-M   'P 1'
#
loop_
_entity.id
_entity.type
_entity.pdbx_description
1 polymer ?
#
loop_
_entity_poly.entity_id
_entity_poly.type
_entity_poly.pdbx_seq_one_letter_code
_entity_poly.pdbx_strand_id
1 'polypeptide(L)'
;MVAPRGLFVIDNLGYDWLGPFSSYGAMVSARTAWTAMGASDSMGISQASNHTHCVFPSTQQPQLDAFINKFLFDQDTDTDIVETAGNYTFEVPDAQWAPWSVPTLVWR
;
A
#
# COMPACT_ATOMS: atom_id res chain seq x y z
N MET A 1 -4.34 2.65 -12.01
CA MET A 1 -5.71 2.84 -12.56
C MET A 1 -6.77 3.11 -11.49
N VAL A 2 -6.57 2.70 -10.23
CA VAL A 2 -7.50 3.06 -9.14
C VAL A 2 -7.38 4.53 -8.75
N ALA A 3 -6.15 5.05 -8.76
CA ALA A 3 -5.82 6.42 -8.41
C ALA A 3 -6.72 7.47 -9.11
N PRO A 4 -7.19 8.51 -8.41
CA PRO A 4 -6.88 8.85 -7.01
C PRO A 4 -7.81 8.21 -5.96
N ARG A 5 -8.65 7.23 -6.31
CA ARG A 5 -9.58 6.59 -5.36
C ARG A 5 -8.86 5.80 -4.27
N GLY A 6 -9.55 5.60 -3.15
CA GLY A 6 -9.09 4.77 -2.03
C GLY A 6 -8.76 3.34 -2.45
N LEU A 7 -7.58 2.86 -2.06
CA LEU A 7 -7.12 1.48 -2.25
C LEU A 7 -6.30 1.03 -1.05
N PHE A 8 -6.68 -0.10 -0.43
CA PHE A 8 -5.89 -0.74 0.61
C PHE A 8 -5.48 -2.14 0.17
N VAL A 9 -4.18 -2.41 0.10
CA VAL A 9 -3.62 -3.70 -0.32
C VAL A 9 -3.13 -4.45 0.91
N ILE A 10 -3.61 -5.68 1.07
CA ILE A 10 -3.33 -6.55 2.21
C ILE A 10 -2.64 -7.81 1.69
N ASP A 11 -1.49 -8.14 2.27
CA ASP A 11 -0.66 -9.26 1.84
C ASP A 11 -0.10 -10.04 3.04
N ASN A 12 0.43 -11.24 2.77
CA ASN A 12 0.84 -12.24 3.76
C ASN A 12 2.19 -12.86 3.40
N LEU A 13 3.17 -12.74 4.30
CA LEU A 13 4.52 -13.30 4.11
C LEU A 13 4.60 -14.82 4.22
N GLY A 14 3.53 -15.48 4.68
CA GLY A 14 3.50 -16.92 4.96
C GLY A 14 3.61 -17.83 3.75
N TYR A 15 3.50 -17.30 2.54
CA TYR A 15 3.38 -18.08 1.31
C TYR A 15 4.21 -17.48 0.18
N ASP A 16 5.31 -18.14 -0.19
CA ASP A 16 6.20 -17.72 -1.28
C ASP A 16 5.46 -17.60 -2.62
N TRP A 17 4.40 -18.40 -2.83
CA TRP A 17 3.55 -18.35 -4.03
C TRP A 17 2.91 -16.97 -4.26
N LEU A 18 2.72 -16.18 -3.20
CA LEU A 18 2.18 -14.81 -3.29
C LEU A 18 3.24 -13.79 -3.76
N GLY A 19 4.50 -14.22 -3.85
CA GLY A 19 5.63 -13.38 -4.23
C GLY A 19 5.79 -12.14 -3.35
N PRO A 20 6.00 -12.26 -2.03
CA PRO A 20 5.84 -11.13 -1.10
C PRO A 20 6.72 -9.90 -1.41
N PHE A 21 7.99 -10.10 -1.76
CA PHE A 21 8.88 -9.00 -2.16
C PHE A 21 8.39 -8.33 -3.46
N SER A 22 7.95 -9.14 -4.44
CA SER A 22 7.41 -8.65 -5.71
C SER A 22 6.13 -7.84 -5.48
N SER A 23 5.21 -8.35 -4.68
CA SER A 23 3.95 -7.68 -4.34
C SER A 23 4.19 -6.37 -3.62
N TYR A 24 5.08 -6.35 -2.62
CA TYR A 24 5.42 -5.11 -1.89
C TYR A 24 6.06 -4.06 -2.81
N GLY A 25 7.10 -4.43 -3.57
CA GLY A 25 7.78 -3.50 -4.47
C GLY A 25 6.86 -2.96 -5.58
N ALA A 26 5.98 -3.81 -6.13
CA ALA A 26 4.99 -3.40 -7.11
C ALA A 26 4.01 -2.36 -6.54
N MET A 27 3.54 -2.55 -5.30
CA MET A 27 2.59 -1.63 -4.68
C MET A 27 3.25 -0.33 -4.23
N VAL A 28 4.47 -0.37 -3.68
CA VAL A 28 5.24 0.86 -3.38
C VAL A 28 5.46 1.67 -4.66
N SER A 29 5.81 1.00 -5.76
CA SER A 29 5.95 1.62 -7.07
C SER A 29 4.64 2.24 -7.56
N ALA A 30 3.52 1.53 -7.44
CA ALA A 30 2.21 2.02 -7.84
C ALA A 30 1.74 3.22 -7.00
N ARG A 31 2.05 3.25 -5.69
CA ARG A 31 1.73 4.35 -4.78
C ARG A 31 2.31 5.69 -5.25
N THR A 32 3.39 5.68 -6.02
CA THR A 32 3.95 6.92 -6.59
C THR A 32 2.98 7.68 -7.48
N ALA A 33 1.99 7.01 -8.11
CA ALA A 33 0.93 7.68 -8.86
C ALA A 33 0.01 8.52 -7.96
N TRP A 34 -0.31 8.01 -6.76
CA TRP A 34 -1.07 8.76 -5.75
C TRP A 34 -0.25 9.91 -5.16
N THR A 35 1.03 9.65 -4.86
CA THR A 35 1.96 10.69 -4.41
C THR A 35 2.08 11.81 -5.42
N ALA A 36 2.17 11.49 -6.71
CA ALA A 36 2.24 12.49 -7.76
C ALA A 36 1.00 13.39 -7.82
N MET A 37 -0.17 12.87 -7.45
CA MET A 37 -1.43 13.62 -7.38
C MET A 37 -1.69 14.29 -6.02
N GLY A 38 -0.78 14.18 -5.06
CA GLY A 38 -0.95 14.72 -3.71
C GLY A 38 -1.95 13.95 -2.84
N ALA A 39 -2.17 12.66 -3.12
CA ALA A 39 -3.16 11.81 -2.46
C ALA A 39 -2.54 10.51 -1.91
N SER A 40 -1.31 10.56 -1.39
CA SER A 40 -0.56 9.38 -0.92
C SER A 40 -1.31 8.56 0.13
N ASP A 41 -2.07 9.22 0.99
CA ASP A 41 -2.91 8.60 2.03
C ASP A 41 -4.12 7.83 1.46
N SER A 42 -4.40 7.95 0.16
CA SER A 42 -5.47 7.22 -0.52
C SER A 42 -5.02 5.89 -1.12
N MET A 43 -3.75 5.52 -0.97
CA MET A 43 -3.27 4.16 -1.22
C MET A 43 -2.39 3.67 -0.07
N GLY A 44 -2.82 2.58 0.57
CA GLY A 44 -2.11 1.93 1.67
C GLY A 44 -1.73 0.49 1.36
N ILE A 45 -0.69 0.01 2.04
CA ILE A 45 -0.08 -1.31 1.87
C ILE A 45 0.19 -1.88 3.26
N SER A 46 -0.33 -3.07 3.56
CA SER A 46 -0.03 -3.80 4.78
C SER A 46 0.32 -5.25 4.46
N GLN A 47 1.57 -5.63 4.71
CA GLN A 47 2.04 -6.98 4.50
C GLN A 47 2.38 -7.64 5.84
N ALA A 48 1.49 -8.50 6.34
CA ALA A 48 1.60 -9.11 7.65
C ALA A 48 2.54 -10.32 7.67
N SER A 49 3.04 -10.65 8.88
CA SER A 49 3.67 -11.94 9.14
C SER A 49 2.73 -13.11 8.84
N ASN A 50 3.27 -14.32 8.73
CA ASN A 50 2.50 -15.52 8.39
C ASN A 50 1.22 -15.70 9.24
N HIS A 51 0.09 -15.83 8.55
CA HIS A 51 -1.18 -16.30 9.06
C HIS A 51 -1.80 -17.26 8.03
N THR A 52 -2.79 -18.08 8.42
CA THR A 52 -3.44 -19.02 7.48
C THR A 52 -3.99 -18.28 6.26
N HIS A 53 -3.74 -18.81 5.05
CA HIS A 53 -4.15 -18.19 3.80
C HIS A 53 -5.63 -17.77 3.81
N CYS A 54 -5.89 -16.52 3.44
CA CYS A 54 -7.20 -15.84 3.45
C CYS A 54 -7.91 -15.73 4.81
N VAL A 55 -7.33 -16.22 5.91
CA VAL A 55 -7.84 -15.96 7.25
C VAL A 55 -7.32 -14.61 7.70
N PHE A 56 -8.21 -13.63 7.83
CA PHE A 56 -7.83 -12.25 8.14
C PHE A 56 -7.20 -12.11 9.54
N PRO A 57 -5.99 -11.56 9.67
CA PRO A 57 -5.32 -11.41 10.96
C PRO A 57 -5.81 -10.16 11.71
N SER A 58 -5.95 -10.26 13.03
CA SER A 58 -6.37 -9.11 13.86
C SER A 58 -5.39 -7.95 13.84
N THR A 59 -4.11 -8.19 13.52
CA THR A 59 -3.06 -7.15 13.43
C THR A 59 -3.31 -6.14 12.31
N GLN A 60 -4.07 -6.49 11.27
CA GLN A 60 -4.38 -5.61 10.14
C GLN A 60 -5.79 -5.00 10.22
N GLN A 61 -6.62 -5.44 11.18
CA GLN A 61 -7.99 -4.94 11.34
C GLN A 61 -8.06 -3.42 11.53
N PRO A 62 -7.25 -2.79 12.41
CA PRO A 62 -7.34 -1.34 12.59
C PRO A 62 -7.03 -0.55 11.31
N GLN A 63 -6.14 -1.09 10.47
CA GLN A 63 -5.71 -0.50 9.20
C GLN A 63 -6.81 -0.61 8.13
N LEU A 64 -7.46 -1.78 8.05
CA LEU A 64 -8.62 -1.99 7.20
C LEU A 64 -9.79 -1.07 7.61
N ASP A 65 -10.06 -0.99 8.91
CA ASP A 65 -11.12 -0.15 9.46
C ASP A 65 -10.89 1.33 9.14
N ALA A 66 -9.64 1.82 9.22
CA ALA A 66 -9.31 3.18 8.83
C ALA A 66 -9.65 3.49 7.37
N PHE A 67 -9.28 2.61 6.43
CA PHE A 67 -9.64 2.80 5.02
C PHE A 67 -11.15 2.73 4.77
N ILE A 68 -11.86 1.80 5.42
CA ILE A 68 -13.33 1.71 5.34
C ILE A 68 -13.96 3.00 5.88
N ASN A 69 -13.54 3.45 7.06
CA ASN A 69 -14.09 4.63 7.71
C ASN A 69 -13.87 5.90 6.87
N LYS A 70 -12.67 6.08 6.29
CA LYS A 70 -12.37 7.23 5.42
C LYS A 70 -13.14 7.21 4.10
N PHE A 71 -13.08 6.10 3.37
CA PHE A 71 -13.53 6.08 1.97
C PHE A 71 -14.97 5.62 1.78
N LEU A 72 -15.59 5.00 2.78
CA LEU A 72 -16.99 4.53 2.71
C LEU A 72 -17.92 5.24 3.69
N PHE A 73 -17.39 5.86 4.74
CA PHE A 73 -18.19 6.53 5.78
C PHE A 73 -17.81 8.00 6.03
N ASP A 74 -16.92 8.58 5.21
CA ASP A 74 -16.49 9.98 5.28
C ASP A 74 -15.96 10.39 6.67
N GLN A 75 -15.32 9.48 7.38
CA GLN A 75 -14.71 9.75 8.70
C GLN A 75 -13.26 10.20 8.55
N ASP A 76 -12.84 11.10 9.44
CA ASP A 76 -11.45 11.54 9.53
C ASP A 76 -10.60 10.48 10.26
N THR A 77 -9.93 9.64 9.47
CA THR A 77 -9.06 8.56 9.97
C THR A 77 -7.74 8.55 9.22
N ASP A 78 -6.67 8.20 9.92
CA ASP A 78 -5.33 8.12 9.35
C ASP A 78 -5.17 6.87 8.48
N THR A 79 -4.80 7.08 7.22
CA THR A 79 -4.64 6.03 6.20
C THR A 79 -3.27 6.06 5.53
N ASP A 80 -2.29 6.78 6.09
CA ASP A 80 -0.89 6.75 5.61
C ASP A 80 -0.17 5.47 6.08
N ILE A 81 -0.53 4.34 5.44
CA ILE A 81 -0.10 3.01 5.87
C ILE A 81 0.76 2.39 4.77
N VAL A 82 2.05 2.21 5.02
CA VAL A 82 2.97 1.48 4.13
C VAL A 82 3.89 0.61 4.99
N GLU A 83 3.47 -0.64 5.20
CA GLU A 83 4.13 -1.52 6.16
C GLU A 83 4.39 -2.91 5.57
N THR A 84 5.52 -3.49 6.00
CA THR A 84 5.83 -4.90 5.78
C THR A 84 6.47 -5.50 7.03
N ALA A 85 6.05 -6.71 7.39
CA ALA A 85 6.73 -7.52 8.40
C ALA A 85 7.97 -8.24 7.84
N GLY A 86 8.29 -8.05 6.56
CA GLY A 86 9.42 -8.66 5.88
C GLY A 86 10.72 -7.94 6.24
N ASN A 87 11.83 -8.67 6.22
CA ASN A 87 13.15 -8.06 6.46
C ASN A 87 13.72 -7.48 5.15
N TYR A 88 12.97 -6.60 4.51
CA TYR A 88 13.35 -5.90 3.28
C TYR A 88 12.67 -4.53 3.20
N THR A 89 13.29 -3.63 2.44
CA THR A 89 12.75 -2.31 2.11
C THR A 89 12.68 -2.17 0.60
N PHE A 90 11.77 -1.33 0.12
CA PHE A 90 11.69 -0.92 -1.29
C PHE A 90 11.32 0.55 -1.32
N GLU A 91 12.04 1.34 -2.09
CA GLU A 91 11.82 2.80 -2.22
C GLU A 91 11.82 3.18 -3.69
N VAL A 92 11.20 4.30 -4.04
CA VAL A 92 11.27 4.89 -5.39
C VAL A 92 11.96 6.25 -5.29
N PRO A 93 13.01 6.51 -6.07
CA PRO A 93 13.52 5.70 -7.18
C PRO A 93 14.31 4.45 -6.75
N ASP A 94 14.08 3.34 -7.46
CA ASP A 94 14.93 2.15 -7.44
C ASP A 94 15.53 1.95 -8.83
N ALA A 95 16.86 1.85 -8.93
CA ALA A 95 17.55 1.85 -10.22
C ALA A 95 17.21 0.64 -11.12
N GLN A 96 16.79 -0.48 -10.52
CA GLN A 96 16.52 -1.72 -11.23
C GLN A 96 15.06 -1.82 -11.68
N TRP A 97 14.12 -1.42 -10.82
CA TRP A 97 12.70 -1.70 -10.99
C TRP A 97 11.83 -0.46 -11.14
N ALA A 98 12.22 0.65 -10.52
CA ALA A 98 11.44 1.89 -10.51
C ALA A 98 12.32 3.15 -10.64
N PRO A 99 13.04 3.34 -11.77
CA PRO A 99 14.11 4.34 -11.85
C PRO A 99 13.63 5.78 -12.02
N TRP A 100 12.32 6.05 -11.89
CA TRP A 100 11.74 7.37 -12.12
C TRP A 100 11.69 8.21 -10.84
N SER A 101 11.85 9.52 -10.99
CA SER A 101 11.47 10.48 -9.95
C SER A 101 9.96 10.67 -9.93
N VAL A 102 9.37 10.87 -8.75
CA VAL A 102 7.94 11.15 -8.61
C VAL A 102 7.67 12.65 -8.82
N PRO A 103 6.97 13.06 -9.90
CA PRO A 103 6.65 14.47 -10.13
C PRO A 103 5.49 14.92 -9.23
N THR A 104 5.31 16.23 -9.06
CA THR A 104 4.04 16.80 -8.58
C THR A 104 3.18 17.16 -9.78
N LEU A 105 2.02 16.52 -9.93
CA LEU A 105 1.06 16.82 -10.97
C LEU A 105 0.23 18.03 -10.54
N VAL A 106 0.27 19.07 -11.37
CA VAL A 106 -0.60 20.24 -11.24
C VAL A 106 -1.77 20.09 -12.21
N TRP A 107 -3.00 20.16 -11.69
CA TRP A 107 -4.19 20.22 -12.53
C TRP A 107 -4.27 21.62 -13.16
N ARG A 108 -4.47 21.69 -14.48
CA ARG A 108 -4.72 22.94 -15.21
C ARG A 108 -6.21 23.12 -15.45
#